data_AF-A0A6L8KCG8-F1
#
_entry.id   AF-A0A6L8KCG8-F1
#
_cell.length_a   1.000
_cell.length_b   1.000
_cell.length_c   1.000
_cell.angle_alpha   90.00
_cell.angle_beta   90.00
_cell.angle_gamma   90.00
#
_symmetry.space_group_name_H-M   'P 1'
#
loop_
_entity.id
_entity.type
_entity.pdbx_description
1 polymer ?
#
loop_
_entity_poly.entity_id
_entity_poly.type
_entity_poly.pdbx_seq_one_letter_code
_entity_poly.pdbx_strand_id
1 'polypeptide(L)'
;MTTLKQNANFKWLTRGGIISSLGDQMSMIALPWLVLKLTGDTLALGFVIALMSVPRAVFILLGGALVDRYSPKRVLMLSKYANAVLLALLTLLVLNIHAMPTITLSESLSLTVALTPQLSLQLIYALALGIGLAQAFGIPSGTSIMPLAIPAEHLQAANGVLMGIRQLSMLVGPLMAAALLAIAGKGSDGNGVGDARGLALAFGFDCISFIVSAWTLAKVQPLDAAAPEAKAAQAPSSVLRSVGEGLRMVWDDVPLRLCFIYWGTVSLFIGGAMQVAIPVLAGDLHGASTFGILMGAHGAGTLIGMGMAAKFGKHLRFAEFGTMLLLVDAIAGVLVAPLGFVHAAWQASMLMLSLGLLGGYMQINVFTWIQRRIQPHMMGRAMSIFMFIFMGLAPLSAATTGWILTLVSLSQLFVGGGIILVLFATAAYLFTPIRSITANAS
;
A
#
# COMPACT_ATOMS: atom_id res chain seq x y z
N MET A 1 -27.17 6.47 5.04
CA MET A 1 -26.47 5.15 5.05
C MET A 1 -27.32 4.02 4.48
N THR A 2 -28.62 3.96 4.79
CA THR A 2 -29.58 2.96 4.26
C THR A 2 -29.68 2.99 2.73
N THR A 3 -29.74 4.18 2.12
CA THR A 3 -29.75 4.37 0.66
C THR A 3 -28.45 3.90 -0.01
N LEU A 4 -27.28 4.18 0.58
CA LEU A 4 -25.99 3.73 0.07
C LEU A 4 -25.85 2.20 0.10
N LYS A 5 -26.26 1.55 1.20
CA LYS A 5 -26.22 0.08 1.32
C LYS A 5 -27.14 -0.63 0.32
N GLN A 6 -28.19 0.03 -0.15
CA GLN A 6 -29.13 -0.49 -1.14
C GLN A 6 -28.62 -0.33 -2.59
N ASN A 7 -27.75 0.65 -2.85
CA ASN A 7 -27.20 0.94 -4.18
C ASN A 7 -26.43 -0.27 -4.76
N ALA A 8 -26.84 -0.73 -5.95
CA ALA A 8 -26.28 -1.92 -6.60
C ALA A 8 -24.80 -1.75 -6.98
N ASN A 9 -24.43 -0.60 -7.56
CA ASN A 9 -23.04 -0.30 -7.93
C ASN A 9 -22.13 -0.29 -6.70
N PHE A 10 -22.59 0.34 -5.61
CA PHE A 10 -21.84 0.35 -4.36
C PHE A 10 -21.63 -1.08 -3.83
N LYS A 11 -22.66 -1.93 -3.83
CA LYS A 11 -22.53 -3.34 -3.41
C LYS A 11 -21.52 -4.10 -4.28
N TRP A 12 -21.55 -3.93 -5.60
CA TRP A 12 -20.61 -4.60 -6.50
C TRP A 12 -19.17 -4.13 -6.27
N LEU A 13 -18.93 -2.82 -6.21
CA LEU A 13 -17.61 -2.25 -5.91
C LEU A 13 -17.08 -2.70 -4.55
N THR A 14 -17.94 -2.71 -3.54
CA THR A 14 -17.57 -3.08 -2.17
C THR A 14 -17.20 -4.56 -2.07
N ARG A 15 -18.02 -5.47 -2.62
CA ARG A 15 -17.77 -6.92 -2.60
C ARG A 15 -16.47 -7.27 -3.32
N GLY A 16 -16.27 -6.73 -4.53
CA GLY A 16 -15.04 -6.92 -5.29
C GLY A 16 -13.82 -6.29 -4.62
N GLY A 17 -14.00 -5.16 -3.94
CA GLY A 17 -12.94 -4.46 -3.22
C GLY A 17 -12.46 -5.22 -1.98
N ILE A 18 -13.38 -5.77 -1.18
CA ILE A 18 -13.03 -6.55 0.03
C ILE A 18 -12.18 -7.77 -0.35
N ILE A 19 -12.67 -8.56 -1.31
CA ILE A 19 -12.01 -9.81 -1.71
C ILE A 19 -10.63 -9.51 -2.31
N SER A 20 -10.55 -8.53 -3.21
CA SER A 20 -9.28 -8.10 -3.83
C SER A 20 -8.29 -7.56 -2.80
N SER A 21 -8.76 -6.78 -1.83
CA SER A 21 -7.87 -6.19 -0.81
C SER A 21 -7.30 -7.24 0.14
N LEU A 22 -8.06 -8.32 0.43
CA LEU A 22 -7.52 -9.44 1.22
C LEU A 22 -6.49 -10.25 0.43
N GLY A 23 -6.73 -10.48 -0.86
CA GLY A 23 -5.77 -11.12 -1.76
C GLY A 23 -4.47 -10.34 -1.87
N ASP A 24 -4.54 -9.03 -2.14
CA ASP A 24 -3.38 -8.15 -2.23
C ASP A 24 -2.49 -8.24 -0.98
N GLN A 25 -3.10 -8.27 0.21
CA GLN A 25 -2.38 -8.37 1.49
C GLN A 25 -1.68 -9.71 1.67
N MET A 26 -2.27 -10.79 1.16
CA MET A 26 -1.66 -12.12 1.21
C MET A 26 -0.45 -12.21 0.28
N SER A 27 -0.58 -11.76 -0.97
CA SER A 27 0.54 -11.73 -1.93
C SER A 27 1.67 -10.81 -1.48
N MET A 28 1.34 -9.67 -0.85
CA MET A 28 2.32 -8.72 -0.32
C MET A 28 3.24 -9.35 0.73
N ILE A 29 2.78 -10.36 1.47
CA ILE A 29 3.58 -11.08 2.47
C ILE A 29 4.21 -12.34 1.88
N ALA A 30 3.44 -13.08 1.08
CA ALA A 30 3.88 -14.34 0.49
C ALA A 30 5.06 -14.17 -0.46
N LEU A 31 5.10 -13.13 -1.30
CA LEU A 31 6.17 -12.99 -2.27
C LEU A 31 7.54 -12.66 -1.63
N PRO A 32 7.64 -11.71 -0.68
CA PRO A 32 8.83 -11.56 0.15
C PRO A 32 9.28 -12.85 0.84
N TRP A 33 8.34 -13.60 1.44
CA TRP A 33 8.63 -14.86 2.13
C TRP A 33 9.18 -15.93 1.18
N LEU A 34 8.60 -16.07 -0.02
CA LEU A 34 9.07 -17.00 -1.04
C LEU A 34 10.53 -16.74 -1.41
N VAL A 35 10.89 -15.47 -1.67
CA VAL A 35 12.26 -15.09 -2.06
C VAL A 35 13.25 -15.39 -0.94
N LEU A 36 12.89 -15.05 0.30
CA LEU A 36 13.73 -15.32 1.47
C LEU A 36 13.95 -16.82 1.66
N LYS A 37 12.91 -17.65 1.48
CA LYS A 37 13.04 -19.11 1.58
C LYS A 37 13.85 -19.75 0.46
N LEU A 38 13.77 -19.21 -0.76
CA LEU A 38 14.51 -19.73 -1.90
C LEU A 38 16.00 -19.36 -1.86
N THR A 39 16.32 -18.16 -1.39
CA THR A 39 17.68 -17.59 -1.51
C THR A 39 18.42 -17.52 -0.19
N GLY A 40 17.72 -17.39 0.94
CA GLY A 40 18.32 -17.01 2.22
C GLY A 40 18.90 -15.59 2.24
N ASP A 41 18.74 -14.82 1.16
CA ASP A 41 19.42 -13.56 0.92
C ASP A 41 18.45 -12.36 1.06
N THR A 42 18.82 -11.44 1.93
CA THR A 42 18.07 -10.21 2.19
C THR A 42 18.23 -9.18 1.06
N LEU A 43 19.30 -9.25 0.26
CA LEU A 43 19.48 -8.40 -0.92
C LEU A 43 18.51 -8.81 -2.04
N ALA A 44 18.40 -10.11 -2.31
CA ALA A 44 17.41 -10.65 -3.25
C ALA A 44 15.98 -10.25 -2.88
N LEU A 45 15.65 -10.29 -1.58
CA LEU A 45 14.36 -9.83 -1.06
C LEU A 45 14.14 -8.33 -1.32
N GLY A 46 15.14 -7.49 -1.00
CA GLY A 46 15.09 -6.06 -1.25
C GLY A 46 14.89 -5.72 -2.72
N PHE A 47 15.52 -6.47 -3.62
CA PHE A 47 15.37 -6.29 -5.07
C PHE A 47 13.96 -6.59 -5.56
N VAL A 48 13.30 -7.63 -5.05
CA VAL A 48 11.89 -7.93 -5.38
C VAL A 48 10.95 -6.81 -4.92
N ILE A 49 11.11 -6.34 -3.68
CA ILE A 49 10.31 -5.23 -3.16
C ILE A 49 10.53 -3.98 -4.03
N ALA A 50 11.78 -3.68 -4.41
CA ALA A 50 12.10 -2.57 -5.29
C ALA A 50 11.43 -2.70 -6.67
N LEU A 51 11.48 -3.89 -7.29
CA LEU A 51 10.84 -4.15 -8.58
C LEU A 51 9.31 -4.01 -8.54
N MET A 52 8.67 -4.37 -7.42
CA MET A 52 7.23 -4.19 -7.25
C MET A 52 6.86 -2.72 -7.04
N SER A 53 7.68 -1.96 -6.32
CA SER A 53 7.25 -0.67 -5.78
C SER A 53 7.83 0.53 -6.53
N VAL A 54 9.08 0.50 -6.99
CA VAL A 54 9.69 1.65 -7.70
C VAL A 54 9.01 1.92 -9.04
N PRO A 55 8.87 0.92 -9.95
CA PRO A 55 8.13 1.13 -11.19
C PRO A 55 6.69 1.53 -10.91
N ARG A 56 6.04 0.88 -9.93
CA ARG A 56 4.68 1.21 -9.53
C ARG A 56 4.53 2.69 -9.15
N ALA A 57 5.46 3.23 -8.37
CA ALA A 57 5.41 4.62 -7.95
C ALA A 57 5.64 5.59 -9.11
N VAL A 58 6.62 5.31 -9.99
CA VAL A 58 6.88 6.11 -11.19
C VAL A 58 5.65 6.12 -12.09
N PHE A 59 5.05 4.96 -12.35
CA PHE A 59 3.88 4.84 -13.21
C PHE A 59 2.59 5.34 -12.54
N ILE A 60 2.49 5.43 -11.22
CA ILE A 60 1.38 6.12 -10.52
C ILE A 60 1.37 7.62 -10.82
N LEU A 61 2.53 8.26 -10.96
CA LEU A 61 2.62 9.66 -11.40
C LEU A 61 2.05 9.84 -12.81
N LEU A 62 2.30 8.86 -13.68
CA LEU A 62 1.83 8.87 -15.07
C LEU A 62 0.37 8.39 -15.21
N GLY A 63 -0.10 7.57 -14.27
CA GLY A 63 -1.35 6.82 -14.34
C GLY A 63 -2.60 7.70 -14.35
N GLY A 64 -2.57 8.86 -13.69
CA GLY A 64 -3.69 9.81 -13.70
C GLY A 64 -4.02 10.31 -15.11
N ALA A 65 -3.00 10.71 -15.87
CA ALA A 65 -3.18 11.19 -17.24
C ALA A 65 -3.58 10.07 -18.22
N LEU A 66 -3.15 8.82 -17.97
CA LEU A 66 -3.57 7.68 -18.77
C LEU A 66 -5.05 7.34 -18.54
N VAL A 67 -5.52 7.42 -17.28
CA VAL A 67 -6.92 7.23 -16.89
C VAL A 67 -7.82 8.37 -17.37
N ASP A 68 -7.27 9.56 -17.62
CA ASP A 68 -8.01 10.64 -18.28
C ASP A 68 -8.22 10.39 -19.78
N ARG A 69 -7.30 9.67 -20.44
CA ARG A 69 -7.36 9.39 -21.88
C ARG A 69 -8.18 8.13 -22.23
N TYR A 70 -8.16 7.13 -21.35
CA TYR A 70 -8.88 5.87 -21.52
C TYR A 70 -9.94 5.73 -20.43
N SER A 71 -11.04 5.01 -20.68
CA SER A 71 -12.08 4.90 -19.65
C SER A 71 -11.56 4.23 -18.37
N PRO A 72 -11.80 4.81 -17.17
CA PRO A 72 -11.29 4.28 -15.89
C PRO A 72 -11.69 2.82 -15.66
N LYS A 73 -12.91 2.44 -16.08
CA LYS A 73 -13.40 1.06 -16.00
C LYS A 73 -12.53 0.10 -16.83
N ARG A 74 -12.17 0.46 -18.07
CA ARG A 74 -11.36 -0.42 -18.95
C ARG A 74 -9.94 -0.59 -18.42
N VAL A 75 -9.31 0.50 -17.99
CA VAL A 75 -7.95 0.44 -17.41
C VAL A 75 -7.94 -0.42 -16.14
N LEU A 76 -8.94 -0.25 -15.28
CA LEU A 76 -9.07 -1.06 -14.07
C LEU A 76 -9.31 -2.53 -14.37
N MET A 77 -10.16 -2.87 -15.35
CA MET A 77 -10.39 -4.26 -15.77
C MET A 77 -9.10 -4.90 -16.31
N LEU A 78 -8.37 -4.20 -17.18
CA LEU A 78 -7.12 -4.70 -17.76
C LEU A 78 -6.06 -4.94 -16.66
N SER A 79 -5.92 -4.01 -15.72
CA SER A 79 -5.06 -4.16 -14.55
C SER A 79 -5.41 -5.39 -13.72
N LYS A 80 -6.70 -5.67 -13.51
CA LYS A 80 -7.17 -6.86 -12.76
C LYS A 80 -6.86 -8.15 -13.51
N TYR A 81 -7.10 -8.21 -14.82
CA TYR A 81 -6.76 -9.40 -15.62
C TYR A 81 -5.27 -9.64 -15.71
N ALA A 82 -4.46 -8.58 -15.89
CA ALA A 82 -3.01 -8.68 -15.89
C ALA A 82 -2.49 -9.26 -14.57
N ASN A 83 -2.95 -8.74 -13.43
CA ASN A 83 -2.58 -9.28 -12.12
C ASN A 83 -3.04 -10.73 -11.93
N ALA A 84 -4.25 -11.09 -12.34
CA ALA A 84 -4.73 -12.48 -12.27
C ALA A 84 -3.83 -13.44 -13.06
N VAL A 85 -3.44 -13.07 -14.29
CA VAL A 85 -2.53 -13.89 -15.10
C VAL A 85 -1.15 -14.00 -14.44
N LEU A 86 -0.57 -12.89 -13.98
CA LEU A 86 0.74 -12.87 -13.35
C LEU A 86 0.77 -13.69 -12.05
N LEU A 87 -0.27 -13.60 -11.23
CA LEU A 87 -0.41 -14.39 -9.99
C LEU A 87 -0.70 -15.87 -10.28
N ALA A 88 -1.43 -16.19 -11.34
CA ALA A 88 -1.60 -17.56 -11.80
C ALA A 88 -0.25 -18.17 -12.23
N LEU A 89 0.55 -17.43 -13.01
CA LEU A 89 1.90 -17.84 -13.40
C LEU A 89 2.80 -18.02 -12.17
N LEU A 90 2.74 -17.11 -11.20
CA LEU A 90 3.49 -17.23 -9.94
C LEU A 90 3.04 -18.45 -9.12
N THR A 91 1.74 -18.71 -9.04
CA THR A 91 1.17 -19.88 -8.36
C THR A 91 1.66 -21.17 -9.00
N LEU A 92 1.59 -21.26 -10.33
CA LEU A 92 2.07 -22.41 -11.09
C LEU A 92 3.58 -22.60 -10.94
N LEU A 93 4.35 -21.50 -10.98
CA LEU A 93 5.79 -21.54 -10.73
C LEU A 93 6.06 -22.15 -9.36
N VAL A 94 5.42 -21.65 -8.30
CA VAL A 94 5.64 -22.12 -6.91
C VAL A 94 5.25 -23.58 -6.72
N LEU A 95 4.14 -24.04 -7.30
CA LEU A 95 3.74 -25.45 -7.25
C LEU A 95 4.72 -26.36 -7.99
N ASN A 96 5.37 -25.86 -9.05
CA ASN A 96 6.33 -26.60 -9.86
C ASN A 96 7.79 -26.23 -9.56
N ILE A 97 8.10 -25.56 -8.44
CA ILE A 97 9.50 -25.23 -8.09
C ILE A 97 10.35 -26.50 -7.87
N HIS A 98 9.73 -27.61 -7.46
CA HIS A 98 10.38 -28.92 -7.24
C HIS A 98 10.12 -29.94 -8.35
N ALA A 99 9.11 -29.70 -9.19
CA ALA A 99 8.79 -30.57 -10.31
C ALA A 99 9.48 -30.00 -11.55
N MET A 100 10.09 -30.83 -12.39
CA MET A 100 10.40 -30.35 -13.74
C MET A 100 9.07 -30.19 -14.47
N PRO A 101 8.59 -28.97 -14.79
CA PRO A 101 7.36 -28.82 -15.55
C PRO A 101 7.56 -29.48 -16.91
N THR A 102 6.92 -30.64 -17.06
CA THR A 102 6.84 -31.37 -18.31
C THR A 102 5.57 -30.90 -19.01
N ILE A 103 5.73 -30.03 -20.01
CA ILE A 103 4.63 -29.68 -20.89
C ILE A 103 4.52 -30.78 -21.94
N THR A 104 3.57 -31.68 -21.75
CA THR A 104 3.24 -32.74 -22.72
C THR A 104 2.34 -32.15 -23.80
N LEU A 105 2.90 -31.91 -24.99
CA LEU A 105 2.19 -31.34 -26.14
C LEU A 105 1.49 -32.43 -26.98
N SER A 106 1.92 -33.69 -26.88
CA SER A 106 1.28 -34.90 -27.44
C SER A 106 1.78 -36.17 -26.73
N GLU A 107 1.20 -37.35 -27.01
CA GLU A 107 1.68 -38.65 -26.48
C GLU A 107 3.17 -38.93 -26.77
N SER A 108 3.77 -38.21 -27.73
CA SER A 108 5.16 -38.38 -28.17
C SER A 108 6.08 -37.18 -27.93
N LEU A 109 5.58 -36.03 -27.49
CA LEU A 109 6.37 -34.81 -27.31
C LEU A 109 6.15 -34.17 -25.94
N SER A 110 7.14 -34.34 -25.06
CA SER A 110 7.19 -33.71 -23.75
C SER A 110 8.37 -32.74 -23.66
N LEU A 111 8.07 -31.45 -23.50
CA LEU A 111 9.07 -30.43 -23.22
C LEU A 111 9.28 -30.36 -21.70
N THR A 112 10.42 -30.85 -21.23
CA THR A 112 10.78 -30.76 -19.81
C THR A 112 11.65 -29.53 -19.61
N VAL A 113 11.10 -28.49 -18.98
CA VAL A 113 11.90 -27.29 -18.64
C VAL A 113 12.50 -27.52 -17.26
N ALA A 114 13.80 -27.81 -17.21
CA ALA A 114 14.53 -27.83 -15.95
C ALA A 114 14.68 -26.39 -15.42
N LEU A 115 13.85 -26.03 -14.44
CA LEU A 115 13.97 -24.76 -13.73
C LEU A 115 15.23 -24.84 -12.84
N THR A 116 16.33 -24.24 -13.29
CA THR A 116 17.45 -23.99 -12.38
C THR A 116 17.04 -22.96 -11.31
N PRO A 117 17.59 -23.02 -10.09
CA PRO A 117 17.30 -22.04 -9.03
C PRO A 117 17.53 -20.58 -9.45
N GLN A 118 18.47 -20.34 -10.36
CA GLN A 118 18.72 -19.01 -10.93
C GLN A 118 17.62 -18.56 -11.89
N LEU A 119 17.07 -19.47 -12.72
CA LEU A 119 15.99 -19.14 -13.65
C LEU A 119 14.68 -18.88 -12.89
N SER A 120 14.41 -19.64 -11.82
CA SER A 120 13.22 -19.43 -10.99
C SER A 120 13.25 -18.06 -10.30
N LEU A 121 14.42 -17.63 -9.81
CA LEU A 121 14.59 -16.30 -9.21
C LEU A 121 14.40 -15.17 -10.24
N GLN A 122 14.96 -15.30 -11.44
CA GLN A 122 14.77 -14.32 -12.53
C GLN A 122 13.30 -14.21 -12.96
N LEU A 123 12.58 -15.34 -13.04
CA LEU A 123 11.14 -15.35 -13.33
C LEU A 123 10.35 -14.68 -12.20
N ILE A 124 10.70 -14.93 -10.94
CA ILE A 124 10.09 -14.23 -9.80
C ILE A 124 10.30 -12.71 -9.92
N TYR A 125 11.49 -12.26 -10.31
CA TYR A 125 11.77 -10.83 -10.54
C TYR A 125 10.92 -10.24 -11.66
N ALA A 126 10.80 -10.94 -12.78
CA ALA A 126 9.96 -10.51 -13.90
C ALA A 126 8.47 -10.44 -13.52
N LEU A 127 7.98 -11.43 -12.78
CA LEU A 127 6.59 -11.47 -12.30
C LEU A 127 6.33 -10.35 -11.27
N ALA A 128 7.26 -10.12 -10.34
CA ALA A 128 7.18 -9.04 -9.36
C ALA A 128 7.09 -7.66 -10.04
N LEU A 129 7.93 -7.42 -11.04
CA LEU A 129 7.89 -6.21 -11.88
C LEU A 129 6.53 -6.07 -12.58
N GLY A 130 6.06 -7.15 -13.22
CA GLY A 130 4.76 -7.17 -13.90
C GLY A 130 3.60 -6.84 -12.97
N ILE A 131 3.58 -7.41 -11.75
CA ILE A 131 2.54 -7.18 -10.74
C ILE A 131 2.58 -5.71 -10.31
N GLY A 132 3.76 -5.18 -10.00
CA GLY A 132 3.94 -3.77 -9.64
C GLY A 132 3.42 -2.80 -10.71
N LEU A 133 3.77 -3.04 -11.99
CA LEU A 133 3.30 -2.26 -13.13
C LEU A 133 1.78 -2.36 -13.31
N ALA A 134 1.21 -3.56 -13.25
CA ALA A 134 -0.23 -3.76 -13.38
C ALA A 134 -0.99 -3.03 -12.26
N GLN A 135 -0.49 -3.08 -11.01
CA GLN A 135 -1.06 -2.36 -9.87
C GLN A 135 -0.93 -0.82 -9.99
N ALA A 136 0.10 -0.32 -10.66
CA ALA A 136 0.34 1.11 -10.86
C ALA A 136 -0.85 1.81 -11.53
N PHE A 137 -1.45 1.15 -12.51
CA PHE A 137 -2.62 1.66 -13.23
C PHE A 137 -3.94 1.37 -12.51
N GLY A 138 -3.98 0.33 -11.67
CA GLY A 138 -5.18 -0.07 -10.92
C GLY A 138 -5.61 0.95 -9.88
N ILE A 139 -4.67 1.55 -9.13
CA ILE A 139 -4.96 2.52 -8.07
C ILE A 139 -5.70 3.77 -8.60
N PRO A 140 -5.14 4.55 -9.56
CA PRO A 140 -5.80 5.77 -10.04
C PRO A 140 -7.13 5.49 -10.76
N SER A 141 -7.23 4.34 -11.44
CA SER A 141 -8.49 3.91 -12.06
C SER A 141 -9.56 3.58 -11.01
N GLY A 142 -9.17 2.95 -9.91
CA GLY A 142 -10.06 2.58 -8.81
C GLY A 142 -10.58 3.78 -8.02
N THR A 143 -9.80 4.85 -7.88
CA THR A 143 -10.31 6.10 -7.27
C THR A 143 -11.25 6.85 -8.22
N SER A 144 -11.05 6.72 -9.53
CA SER A 144 -11.83 7.43 -10.55
C SER A 144 -13.16 6.75 -10.91
N ILE A 145 -13.33 5.45 -10.61
CA ILE A 145 -14.60 4.75 -10.86
C ILE A 145 -15.68 5.11 -9.83
N MET A 146 -15.29 5.49 -8.60
CA MET A 146 -16.24 5.76 -7.51
C MET A 146 -17.18 6.94 -7.83
N PRO A 147 -16.69 8.10 -8.31
CA PRO A 147 -17.56 9.21 -8.74
C PRO A 147 -18.46 8.89 -9.93
N LEU A 148 -18.07 7.94 -10.79
CA LEU A 148 -18.86 7.51 -11.95
C LEU A 148 -19.96 6.52 -11.57
N ALA A 149 -19.86 5.86 -10.43
CA ALA A 149 -20.74 4.77 -10.03
C ALA A 149 -21.76 5.17 -8.95
N ILE A 150 -21.49 6.25 -8.22
CA ILE A 150 -22.26 6.66 -7.04
C ILE A 150 -22.58 8.17 -7.11
N PRO A 151 -23.82 8.59 -6.80
CA PRO A 151 -24.17 10.01 -6.73
C PRO A 151 -23.29 10.80 -5.75
N ALA A 152 -23.03 12.07 -6.09
CA ALA A 152 -22.12 12.95 -5.35
C ALA A 152 -22.43 13.02 -3.83
N GLU A 153 -23.72 13.06 -3.49
CA GLU A 153 -24.25 13.11 -2.11
C GLU A 153 -23.82 11.93 -1.24
N HIS A 154 -23.44 10.81 -1.85
CA HIS A 154 -23.08 9.58 -1.15
C HIS A 154 -21.59 9.24 -1.26
N LEU A 155 -20.80 10.01 -2.01
CA LEU A 155 -19.38 9.73 -2.25
C LEU A 155 -18.54 9.75 -0.97
N GLN A 156 -18.80 10.68 -0.05
CA GLN A 156 -18.06 10.73 1.21
C GLN A 156 -18.28 9.47 2.04
N ALA A 157 -19.54 9.03 2.16
CA ALA A 157 -19.87 7.80 2.88
C ALA A 157 -19.30 6.56 2.18
N ALA A 158 -19.33 6.51 0.83
CA ALA A 158 -18.76 5.41 0.06
C ALA A 158 -17.23 5.32 0.21
N ASN A 159 -16.53 6.45 0.11
CA ASN A 159 -15.09 6.52 0.35
C ASN A 159 -14.74 6.14 1.79
N GLY A 160 -15.52 6.58 2.78
CA GLY A 160 -15.34 6.18 4.18
C GLY A 160 -15.43 4.66 4.37
N VAL A 161 -16.41 4.01 3.75
CA VAL A 161 -16.52 2.53 3.80
C VAL A 161 -15.35 1.86 3.09
N LEU A 162 -14.93 2.35 1.92
CA LEU A 162 -13.80 1.77 1.19
C LEU A 162 -12.46 1.92 1.94
N MET A 163 -12.25 3.06 2.58
CA MET A 163 -11.11 3.28 3.49
C MET A 163 -11.17 2.33 4.69
N GLY A 164 -12.34 2.19 5.31
CA GLY A 164 -12.55 1.23 6.40
C GLY A 164 -12.26 -0.21 5.98
N ILE A 165 -12.71 -0.61 4.79
CA ILE A 165 -12.41 -1.92 4.21
C ILE A 165 -10.91 -2.09 4.00
N ARG A 166 -10.24 -1.10 3.40
CA ARG A 166 -8.78 -1.16 3.21
C ARG A 166 -8.07 -1.36 4.54
N GLN A 167 -8.46 -0.63 5.59
CA GLN A 167 -7.86 -0.79 6.92
C GLN A 167 -8.20 -2.12 7.58
N LEU A 168 -9.42 -2.62 7.43
CA LEU A 168 -9.78 -3.97 7.88
C LEU A 168 -8.99 -5.05 7.12
N SER A 169 -8.75 -4.87 5.82
CA SER A 169 -7.88 -5.77 5.06
C SER A 169 -6.43 -5.65 5.53
N MET A 170 -5.94 -4.46 5.89
CA MET A 170 -4.60 -4.31 6.48
C MET A 170 -4.49 -4.98 7.85
N LEU A 171 -5.57 -5.02 8.63
CA LEU A 171 -5.68 -5.73 9.89
C LEU A 171 -5.72 -7.26 9.71
N VAL A 172 -6.62 -7.75 8.86
CA VAL A 172 -6.96 -9.18 8.74
C VAL A 172 -6.04 -9.91 7.76
N GLY A 173 -5.59 -9.24 6.70
CA GLY A 173 -4.79 -9.82 5.64
C GLY A 173 -3.49 -10.46 6.13
N PRO A 174 -2.67 -9.78 6.95
CA PRO A 174 -1.45 -10.38 7.50
C PRO A 174 -1.70 -11.59 8.39
N LEU A 175 -2.78 -11.59 9.18
CA LEU A 175 -3.18 -12.73 10.00
C LEU A 175 -3.57 -13.93 9.13
N MET A 176 -4.32 -13.70 8.06
CA MET A 176 -4.69 -14.73 7.08
C MET A 176 -3.46 -15.29 6.36
N ALA A 177 -2.55 -14.41 5.92
CA ALA A 177 -1.31 -14.81 5.27
C ALA A 177 -0.45 -15.68 6.19
N ALA A 178 -0.24 -15.26 7.45
CA ALA A 178 0.52 -16.02 8.44
C ALA A 178 -0.13 -17.39 8.74
N ALA A 179 -1.45 -17.44 8.89
CA ALA A 179 -2.17 -18.69 9.12
C ALA A 179 -2.03 -19.67 7.95
N LEU A 180 -2.15 -19.19 6.71
CA LEU A 180 -1.99 -20.02 5.50
C LEU A 180 -0.58 -20.57 5.37
N LEU A 181 0.44 -19.75 5.64
CA LEU A 181 1.83 -20.19 5.66
C LEU A 181 2.06 -21.24 6.77
N ALA A 182 1.53 -21.03 7.97
CA ALA A 182 1.72 -21.92 9.10
C ALA A 182 1.01 -23.29 8.95
N ILE A 183 -0.18 -23.31 8.37
CA ILE A 183 -0.96 -24.56 8.17
C ILE A 183 -0.34 -25.40 7.05
N ALA A 184 0.14 -24.75 5.97
CA ALA A 184 0.69 -25.45 4.82
C ALA A 184 2.17 -25.85 4.99
N GLY A 185 2.91 -25.22 5.91
CA GLY A 185 4.31 -25.53 6.23
C GLY A 185 4.54 -26.82 7.03
N LYS A 186 3.48 -27.45 7.57
CA LYS A 186 3.58 -28.65 8.43
C LYS A 186 3.72 -29.98 7.65
N GLY A 187 3.97 -29.95 6.34
CA GLY A 187 3.84 -31.12 5.47
C GLY A 187 5.02 -31.46 4.56
N SER A 188 6.22 -30.92 4.78
CA SER A 188 7.40 -31.28 3.97
C SER A 188 8.52 -31.83 4.84
N ASP A 189 8.71 -33.14 4.76
CA ASP A 189 9.97 -33.80 5.06
C ASP A 189 11.11 -33.21 4.19
N GLY A 190 12.34 -33.39 4.66
CA GLY A 190 13.57 -32.71 4.27
C GLY A 190 13.76 -32.37 2.77
N ASN A 191 14.31 -31.18 2.56
CA ASN A 191 14.96 -30.66 1.34
C ASN A 191 14.11 -29.88 0.30
N GLY A 192 12.86 -29.52 0.62
CA GLY A 192 12.05 -28.60 -0.19
C GLY A 192 11.68 -27.28 0.52
N VAL A 193 11.22 -26.28 -0.24
CA VAL A 193 10.48 -25.12 0.31
C VAL A 193 9.23 -25.66 0.99
N GLY A 194 9.32 -25.97 2.28
CA GLY A 194 8.25 -26.63 3.03
C GLY A 194 6.91 -25.88 3.05
N ASP A 195 6.94 -24.59 2.71
CA ASP A 195 5.78 -23.70 2.64
C ASP A 195 5.22 -23.52 1.21
N ALA A 196 5.72 -24.24 0.20
CA ALA A 196 5.35 -24.01 -1.20
C ALA A 196 3.83 -24.10 -1.45
N ARG A 197 3.15 -25.04 -0.78
CA ARG A 197 1.68 -25.14 -0.85
C ARG A 197 0.98 -23.92 -0.24
N GLY A 198 1.48 -23.38 0.87
CA GLY A 198 0.91 -22.20 1.53
C GLY A 198 1.09 -20.93 0.70
N LEU A 199 2.29 -20.79 0.13
CA LEU A 199 2.62 -19.72 -0.81
C LEU A 199 1.76 -19.80 -2.07
N ALA A 200 1.62 -20.99 -2.67
CA ALA A 200 0.75 -21.20 -3.82
C ALA A 200 -0.73 -20.92 -3.50
N LEU A 201 -1.22 -21.31 -2.33
CA LEU A 201 -2.57 -20.97 -1.89
C LEU A 201 -2.74 -19.47 -1.71
N ALA A 202 -1.73 -18.76 -1.21
CA ALA A 202 -1.78 -17.31 -1.06
C ALA A 202 -1.88 -16.60 -2.42
N PHE A 203 -1.00 -16.93 -3.38
CA PHE A 203 -1.03 -16.36 -4.73
C PHE A 203 -2.26 -16.80 -5.53
N GLY A 204 -2.69 -18.05 -5.37
CA GLY A 204 -3.87 -18.60 -6.03
C GLY A 204 -5.16 -17.96 -5.52
N PHE A 205 -5.26 -17.73 -4.20
CA PHE A 205 -6.36 -16.97 -3.62
C PHE A 205 -6.40 -15.56 -4.20
N ASP A 206 -5.25 -14.87 -4.27
CA ASP A 206 -5.20 -13.52 -4.81
C ASP A 206 -5.55 -13.47 -6.31
N CYS A 207 -5.09 -14.44 -7.10
CA CYS A 207 -5.50 -14.60 -8.50
C CYS A 207 -7.02 -14.69 -8.65
N ILE A 208 -7.66 -15.58 -7.87
CA ILE A 208 -9.13 -15.71 -7.84
C ILE A 208 -9.77 -14.40 -7.36
N SER A 209 -9.15 -13.73 -6.39
CA SER A 209 -9.58 -12.43 -5.87
C SER A 209 -9.69 -11.38 -6.97
N PHE A 210 -8.67 -11.30 -7.84
CA PHE A 210 -8.63 -10.39 -8.99
C PHE A 210 -9.70 -10.73 -10.03
N ILE A 211 -9.92 -12.02 -10.31
CA ILE A 211 -10.96 -12.47 -11.25
C ILE A 211 -12.35 -12.11 -10.71
N VAL A 212 -12.63 -12.40 -9.44
CA VAL A 212 -13.90 -12.04 -8.79
C VAL A 212 -14.08 -10.51 -8.77
N SER A 213 -13.00 -9.77 -8.50
CA SER A 213 -13.03 -8.31 -8.52
C SER A 213 -13.28 -7.75 -9.92
N ALA A 214 -12.74 -8.36 -10.98
CA ALA A 214 -13.03 -7.99 -12.36
C ALA A 214 -14.48 -8.33 -12.74
N TRP A 215 -14.98 -9.50 -12.33
CA TRP A 215 -16.36 -9.90 -12.57
C TRP A 215 -17.36 -8.96 -11.88
N THR A 216 -17.15 -8.64 -10.61
CA THR A 216 -18.00 -7.67 -9.88
C THR A 216 -17.91 -6.27 -10.48
N LEU A 217 -16.73 -5.82 -10.90
CA LEU A 217 -16.55 -4.54 -11.60
C LEU A 217 -17.28 -4.51 -12.95
N ALA A 218 -17.33 -5.63 -13.68
CA ALA A 218 -18.07 -5.72 -14.94
C ALA A 218 -19.57 -5.40 -14.74
N LYS A 219 -20.14 -5.81 -13.59
CA LYS A 219 -21.54 -5.55 -13.19
C LYS A 219 -21.83 -4.12 -12.77
N VAL A 220 -20.81 -3.30 -12.51
CA VAL A 220 -20.98 -1.88 -12.19
C VAL A 220 -21.42 -1.15 -13.45
N GLN A 221 -22.61 -0.54 -13.41
CA GLN A 221 -23.09 0.31 -14.49
C GLN A 221 -22.70 1.74 -14.14
N PRO A 222 -21.78 2.38 -14.89
CA PRO A 222 -21.54 3.80 -14.71
C PRO A 222 -22.88 4.53 -14.77
N LEU A 223 -23.09 5.49 -13.88
CA LEU A 223 -24.20 6.42 -14.05
C LEU A 223 -24.06 7.01 -15.45
N ASP A 224 -25.18 7.13 -16.17
CA ASP A 224 -25.22 7.85 -17.43
C ASP A 224 -24.83 9.30 -17.13
N ALA A 225 -23.54 9.56 -17.20
CA ALA A 225 -23.08 10.90 -17.43
C ALA A 225 -23.65 11.22 -18.80
N ALA A 226 -24.61 12.15 -18.85
CA ALA A 226 -24.67 13.09 -19.97
C ALA A 226 -23.21 13.34 -20.32
N ALA A 227 -22.78 12.86 -21.50
CA ALA A 227 -21.39 12.90 -21.88
C ALA A 227 -20.90 14.31 -21.53
N PRO A 228 -19.79 14.48 -20.77
CA PRO A 228 -19.22 15.80 -20.70
C PRO A 228 -18.71 16.11 -22.11
N GLU A 229 -19.59 16.64 -22.95
CA GLU A 229 -19.31 17.30 -24.23
C GLU A 229 -18.20 18.37 -24.03
N ALA A 230 -17.93 18.77 -22.79
CA ALA A 230 -16.85 19.66 -22.40
C ALA A 230 -15.44 19.02 -22.25
N LYS A 231 -15.27 17.69 -22.15
CA LYS A 231 -13.91 17.08 -22.07
C LYS A 231 -13.30 16.76 -23.44
N ALA A 232 -14.09 16.80 -24.51
CA ALA A 232 -13.60 16.60 -25.88
C ALA A 232 -12.81 17.80 -26.45
N ALA A 233 -12.79 18.95 -25.75
CA ALA A 233 -12.18 20.19 -26.26
C ALA A 233 -10.79 20.50 -25.70
N GLN A 234 -10.26 19.72 -24.75
CA GLN A 234 -8.88 19.90 -24.29
C GLN A 234 -7.98 18.94 -25.06
N ALA A 235 -7.12 19.49 -25.94
CA ALA A 235 -6.06 18.73 -26.60
C ALA A 235 -5.33 17.87 -25.56
N PRO A 236 -4.95 16.61 -25.87
CA PRO A 236 -4.26 15.75 -24.93
C PRO A 236 -3.01 16.46 -24.45
N SER A 237 -3.06 17.04 -23.24
CA SER A 237 -1.87 17.56 -22.60
C SER A 237 -0.91 16.40 -22.47
N SER A 238 0.34 16.58 -22.87
CA SER A 238 1.32 15.50 -22.76
C SER A 238 1.33 15.06 -21.29
N VAL A 239 1.37 13.74 -21.05
CA VAL A 239 1.36 13.18 -19.69
C VAL A 239 2.41 13.87 -18.80
N LEU A 240 3.59 14.13 -19.37
CA LEU A 240 4.67 14.87 -18.72
C LEU A 240 4.30 16.32 -18.39
N ARG A 241 3.55 17.02 -19.26
CA ARG A 241 3.03 18.37 -18.96
C ARG A 241 2.03 18.33 -17.81
N SER A 242 1.16 17.32 -17.75
CA SER A 242 0.20 17.13 -16.63
C SER A 242 0.92 16.89 -15.30
N VAL A 243 2.00 16.08 -15.30
CA VAL A 243 2.87 15.90 -14.13
C VAL A 243 3.56 17.22 -13.75
N GLY A 244 4.08 17.95 -14.74
CA GLY A 244 4.71 19.26 -14.54
C GLY A 244 3.75 20.30 -13.95
N GLU A 245 2.50 20.35 -14.41
CA GLU A 245 1.43 21.19 -13.84
C GLU A 245 1.12 20.80 -12.38
N GLY A 246 1.12 19.49 -12.08
CA GLY A 246 0.96 18.99 -10.71
C GLY A 246 2.09 19.44 -9.79
N LEU A 247 3.35 19.27 -10.22
CA LEU A 247 4.53 19.68 -9.47
C LEU A 247 4.57 21.20 -9.28
N ARG A 248 4.25 21.96 -10.33
CA ARG A 248 4.16 23.41 -10.27
C ARG A 248 3.10 23.88 -9.28
N MET A 249 1.92 23.29 -9.29
CA MET A 249 0.88 23.57 -8.28
C MET A 249 1.38 23.34 -6.86
N VAL A 250 2.04 22.21 -6.60
CA VAL A 250 2.61 21.93 -5.27
C VAL A 250 3.69 22.96 -4.92
N TRP A 251 4.49 23.39 -5.89
CA TRP A 251 5.59 24.33 -5.67
C TRP A 251 5.13 25.77 -5.45
N ASP A 252 4.10 26.20 -6.16
CA ASP A 252 3.53 27.56 -6.10
C ASP A 252 2.72 27.77 -4.80
N ASP A 253 2.16 26.69 -4.23
CA ASP A 253 1.43 26.72 -2.96
C ASP A 253 2.38 26.44 -1.77
N VAL A 254 2.72 27.47 -0.99
CA VAL A 254 3.71 27.38 0.10
C VAL A 254 3.36 26.33 1.18
N PRO A 255 2.16 26.33 1.80
CA PRO A 255 1.77 25.26 2.71
C PRO A 255 1.81 23.86 2.09
N LEU A 256 1.36 23.70 0.85
CA LEU A 256 1.36 22.40 0.17
C LEU A 256 2.79 21.91 -0.08
N ARG A 257 3.66 22.78 -0.58
CA ARG A 257 5.10 22.53 -0.77
C ARG A 257 5.76 22.03 0.51
N LEU A 258 5.55 22.75 1.60
CA LEU A 258 6.19 22.45 2.88
C LEU A 258 5.72 21.10 3.45
N CYS A 259 4.41 20.82 3.43
CA CYS A 259 3.87 19.53 3.86
C CYS A 259 4.41 18.37 3.00
N PHE A 260 4.46 18.53 1.68
CA PHE A 260 4.93 17.49 0.76
C PHE A 260 6.44 17.22 0.91
N ILE A 261 7.26 18.26 1.07
CA ILE A 261 8.70 18.10 1.37
C ILE A 261 8.88 17.41 2.72
N TYR A 262 8.12 17.81 3.73
CA TYR A 262 8.18 17.20 5.06
C TYR A 262 7.80 15.71 5.01
N TRP A 263 6.65 15.35 4.42
CA TRP A 263 6.25 13.95 4.26
C TRP A 263 7.22 13.15 3.39
N GLY A 264 7.76 13.76 2.34
CA GLY A 264 8.81 13.16 1.51
C GLY A 264 10.03 12.78 2.33
N THR A 265 10.48 13.70 3.18
CA THR A 265 11.62 13.50 4.08
C THR A 265 11.32 12.41 5.11
N VAL A 266 10.18 12.49 5.81
CA VAL A 266 9.78 11.46 6.79
C VAL A 266 9.64 10.09 6.12
N SER A 267 9.00 10.02 4.95
CA SER A 267 8.82 8.76 4.22
C SER A 267 10.14 8.14 3.74
N LEU A 268 11.11 8.96 3.34
CA LEU A 268 12.42 8.48 2.87
C LEU A 268 13.32 7.98 4.01
N PHE A 269 13.29 8.63 5.17
CA PHE A 269 14.19 8.28 6.28
C PHE A 269 13.57 7.31 7.30
N ILE A 270 12.25 7.36 7.51
CA ILE A 270 11.56 6.58 8.55
C ILE A 270 10.57 5.58 7.95
N GLY A 271 9.94 5.90 6.82
CA GLY A 271 8.83 5.12 6.27
C GLY A 271 9.16 3.66 5.99
N GLY A 272 10.32 3.39 5.40
CA GLY A 272 10.80 2.03 5.14
C GLY A 272 11.47 1.37 6.34
N ALA A 273 11.94 2.15 7.32
CA ALA A 273 12.51 1.60 8.55
C ALA A 273 11.49 0.75 9.29
N MET A 274 10.24 1.23 9.39
CA MET A 274 9.15 0.47 9.97
C MET A 274 8.75 -0.77 9.17
N GLN A 275 8.84 -0.74 7.84
CA GLN A 275 8.50 -1.89 7.01
C GLN A 275 9.47 -3.05 7.20
N VAL A 276 10.76 -2.76 7.43
CA VAL A 276 11.81 -3.78 7.62
C VAL A 276 11.98 -4.17 9.09
N ALA A 277 11.96 -3.20 10.00
CA ALA A 277 12.27 -3.44 11.41
C ALA A 277 11.18 -4.25 12.14
N ILE A 278 9.91 -4.08 11.78
CA ILE A 278 8.80 -4.79 12.45
C ILE A 278 8.82 -6.30 12.18
N PRO A 279 9.01 -6.79 10.94
CA PRO A 279 9.26 -8.22 10.70
C PRO A 279 10.45 -8.79 11.47
N VAL A 280 11.56 -8.04 11.56
CA VAL A 280 12.77 -8.48 12.29
C VAL A 280 12.46 -8.57 13.79
N LEU A 281 11.84 -7.53 14.37
CA LEU A 281 11.40 -7.52 15.77
C LEU A 281 10.44 -8.68 16.08
N ALA A 282 9.53 -8.97 15.16
CA ALA A 282 8.63 -10.09 15.32
C ALA A 282 9.37 -11.44 15.29
N GLY A 283 10.39 -11.57 14.44
CA GLY A 283 11.33 -12.70 14.41
C GLY A 283 11.90 -13.02 15.79
N ASP A 284 12.39 -11.99 16.49
CA ASP A 284 12.95 -12.11 17.84
C ASP A 284 11.89 -12.46 18.90
N LEU A 285 10.63 -12.12 18.65
CA LEU A 285 9.50 -12.26 19.57
C LEU A 285 8.50 -13.34 19.15
N HIS A 286 8.94 -14.53 18.72
CA HIS A 286 8.12 -15.69 18.30
C HIS A 286 7.68 -15.74 16.82
N GLY A 287 8.30 -14.96 15.94
CA GLY A 287 8.17 -15.08 14.49
C GLY A 287 6.84 -14.56 13.91
N ALA A 288 6.28 -15.31 12.96
CA ALA A 288 5.17 -14.87 12.12
C ALA A 288 3.85 -14.58 12.89
N SER A 289 3.60 -15.27 14.01
CA SER A 289 2.43 -15.03 14.86
C SER A 289 2.46 -13.63 15.46
N THR A 290 3.61 -13.22 15.99
CA THR A 290 3.80 -11.88 16.57
C THR A 290 3.72 -10.82 15.49
N PHE A 291 4.29 -11.03 14.31
CA PHE A 291 4.15 -10.09 13.19
C PHE A 291 2.67 -9.81 12.88
N GLY A 292 1.85 -10.88 12.79
CA GLY A 292 0.41 -10.77 12.60
C GLY A 292 -0.28 -9.98 13.73
N ILE A 293 0.08 -10.24 14.99
CA ILE A 293 -0.47 -9.52 16.16
C ILE A 293 -0.08 -8.04 16.14
N LEU A 294 1.18 -7.71 15.83
CA LEU A 294 1.68 -6.32 15.77
C LEU A 294 0.98 -5.52 14.67
N MET A 295 0.88 -6.09 13.46
CA MET A 295 0.15 -5.48 12.36
C MET A 295 -1.35 -5.37 12.69
N GLY A 296 -1.89 -6.37 13.39
CA GLY A 296 -3.22 -6.36 13.97
C GLY A 296 -3.44 -5.17 14.91
N ALA A 297 -2.56 -4.99 15.89
CA ALA A 297 -2.62 -3.88 16.83
C ALA A 297 -2.51 -2.53 16.11
N HIS A 298 -1.59 -2.40 15.15
CA HIS A 298 -1.46 -1.17 14.35
C HIS A 298 -2.71 -0.85 13.54
N GLY A 299 -3.31 -1.84 12.87
CA GLY A 299 -4.56 -1.68 12.11
C GLY A 299 -5.75 -1.30 13.01
N ALA A 300 -5.87 -1.93 14.18
CA ALA A 300 -6.91 -1.61 15.16
C ALA A 300 -6.76 -0.17 15.68
N GLY A 301 -5.53 0.23 16.02
CA GLY A 301 -5.22 1.60 16.42
C GLY A 301 -5.62 2.60 15.35
N THR A 302 -5.28 2.30 14.09
CA THR A 302 -5.61 3.14 12.93
C THR A 302 -7.12 3.36 12.80
N LEU A 303 -7.93 2.30 12.93
CA LEU A 303 -9.39 2.41 12.91
C LEU A 303 -9.93 3.27 14.07
N ILE A 304 -9.38 3.11 15.27
CA ILE A 304 -9.75 3.93 16.44
C ILE A 304 -9.42 5.40 16.19
N GLY A 305 -8.21 5.69 15.72
CA GLY A 305 -7.75 7.05 15.38
C GLY A 305 -8.62 7.72 14.32
N MET A 306 -8.99 6.96 13.28
CA MET A 306 -9.94 7.40 12.26
C MET A 306 -11.31 7.74 12.87
N GLY A 307 -11.86 6.85 13.70
CA GLY A 307 -13.13 7.08 14.39
C GLY A 307 -13.10 8.33 15.28
N MET A 308 -11.99 8.54 16.00
CA MET A 308 -11.76 9.72 16.82
C MET A 308 -11.70 11.01 16.00
N ALA A 309 -10.95 11.02 14.89
CA ALA A 309 -10.91 12.17 13.99
C ALA A 309 -12.28 12.49 13.38
N ALA A 310 -13.05 11.47 13.01
CA ALA A 310 -14.39 11.66 12.44
C ALA A 310 -15.41 12.18 13.47
N LYS A 311 -15.42 11.64 14.68
CA LYS A 311 -16.41 11.98 15.73
C LYS A 311 -16.05 13.25 16.50
N PHE A 312 -14.77 13.42 16.83
CA PHE A 312 -14.30 14.46 17.74
C PHE A 312 -13.34 15.45 17.08
N GLY A 313 -13.10 15.35 15.77
CA GLY A 313 -12.14 16.19 15.07
C GLY A 313 -12.35 17.70 15.22
N LYS A 314 -13.58 18.17 15.46
CA LYS A 314 -13.82 19.60 15.77
C LYS A 314 -13.43 20.00 17.19
N HIS A 315 -13.53 19.07 18.15
CA HIS A 315 -13.29 19.31 19.58
C HIS A 315 -11.85 18.98 20.00
N LEU A 316 -11.17 18.10 19.25
CA LEU A 316 -9.77 17.72 19.50
C LEU A 316 -8.76 18.63 18.78
N ARG A 317 -9.21 19.69 18.10
CA ARG A 317 -8.33 20.68 17.48
C ARG A 317 -7.94 21.74 18.50
N PHE A 318 -6.91 21.43 19.27
CA PHE A 318 -6.30 22.38 20.20
C PHE A 318 -5.18 23.22 19.56
N ALA A 319 -4.82 22.93 18.29
CA ALA A 319 -3.80 23.66 17.55
C ALA A 319 -4.11 23.68 16.03
N GLU A 320 -3.39 24.53 15.30
CA GLU A 320 -3.44 24.57 13.84
C GLU A 320 -2.98 23.26 13.20
N PHE A 321 -3.44 23.00 11.97
CA PHE A 321 -3.19 21.73 11.26
C PHE A 321 -1.70 21.36 11.22
N GLY A 322 -0.84 22.32 10.85
CA GLY A 322 0.59 22.04 10.76
C GLY A 322 1.25 21.83 12.13
N THR A 323 0.80 22.53 13.18
CA THR A 323 1.31 22.26 14.55
C THR A 323 0.89 20.86 15.01
N MET A 324 -0.35 20.47 14.73
CA MET A 324 -0.86 19.14 15.05
C MET A 324 -0.09 18.03 14.29
N LEU A 325 0.21 18.24 13.00
CA LEU A 325 1.05 17.34 12.20
C LEU A 325 2.40 17.08 12.89
N LEU A 326 3.11 18.16 13.23
CA LEU A 326 4.44 18.07 13.83
C LEU A 326 4.41 17.47 15.23
N LEU A 327 3.40 17.81 16.04
CA LEU A 327 3.25 17.25 17.39
C LEU A 327 2.98 15.75 17.34
N VAL A 328 2.09 15.30 16.44
CA VAL A 328 1.78 13.88 16.28
C VAL A 328 3.02 13.10 15.85
N ASP A 329 3.81 13.62 14.92
CA ASP A 329 5.05 12.97 14.48
C ASP A 329 6.12 12.97 15.58
N ALA A 330 6.24 14.04 16.38
CA ALA A 330 7.14 14.06 17.52
C ALA A 330 6.75 13.00 18.57
N ILE A 331 5.45 12.89 18.92
CA ILE A 331 4.95 11.85 19.82
C ILE A 331 5.19 10.47 19.23
N ALA A 332 4.94 10.29 17.92
CA ALA A 332 5.24 9.04 17.24
C ALA A 332 6.72 8.68 17.39
N GLY A 333 7.64 9.62 17.15
CA GLY A 333 9.08 9.39 17.31
C GLY A 333 9.47 8.95 18.72
N VAL A 334 8.88 9.55 19.76
CA VAL A 334 9.06 9.12 21.16
C VAL A 334 8.54 7.70 21.39
N LEU A 335 7.42 7.31 20.77
CA LEU A 335 6.86 5.97 20.86
C LEU A 335 7.60 4.92 20.02
N VAL A 336 8.34 5.34 18.99
CA VAL A 336 9.18 4.44 18.18
C VAL A 336 10.39 3.94 18.96
N ALA A 337 11.09 4.84 19.68
CA ALA A 337 12.32 4.50 20.40
C ALA A 337 12.21 3.27 21.34
N PRO A 338 11.16 3.13 22.19
CA PRO A 338 11.04 1.97 23.09
C PRO A 338 10.82 0.63 22.37
N LEU A 339 10.45 0.60 21.08
CA LEU A 339 10.34 -0.65 20.31
C LEU A 339 11.65 -1.42 20.28
N GLY A 340 12.79 -0.72 20.37
CA GLY A 340 14.12 -1.32 20.40
C GLY A 340 14.45 -2.11 21.67
N PHE A 341 13.65 -1.98 22.72
CA PHE A 341 13.89 -2.58 24.03
C PHE A 341 12.75 -3.51 24.48
N VAL A 342 11.95 -3.96 23.53
CA VAL A 342 10.80 -4.81 23.81
C VAL A 342 11.26 -6.26 24.00
N HIS A 343 10.77 -6.92 25.05
CA HIS A 343 11.04 -8.33 25.34
C HIS A 343 9.80 -9.22 25.21
N ALA A 344 8.61 -8.62 25.09
CA ALA A 344 7.35 -9.35 24.99
C ALA A 344 6.43 -8.77 23.91
N ALA A 345 5.73 -9.65 23.19
CA ALA A 345 4.83 -9.27 22.10
C ALA A 345 3.76 -8.25 22.52
N TRP A 346 3.27 -8.29 23.76
CA TRP A 346 2.25 -7.36 24.26
C TRP A 346 2.77 -5.92 24.34
N GLN A 347 4.04 -5.70 24.70
CA GLN A 347 4.64 -4.36 24.78
C GLN A 347 4.72 -3.73 23.39
N ALA A 348 5.24 -4.49 22.40
CA ALA A 348 5.29 -4.05 21.02
C ALA A 348 3.89 -3.83 20.45
N SER A 349 2.91 -4.66 20.84
CA SER A 349 1.52 -4.51 20.41
C SER A 349 0.90 -3.21 20.94
N MET A 350 1.14 -2.85 22.21
CA MET A 350 0.66 -1.59 22.78
C MET A 350 1.27 -0.38 22.06
N LEU A 351 2.57 -0.41 21.78
CA LEU A 351 3.25 0.66 21.02
C LEU A 351 2.70 0.76 19.59
N MET A 352 2.52 -0.37 18.90
CA MET A 352 1.93 -0.43 17.56
C MET A 352 0.49 0.10 17.52
N LEU A 353 -0.33 -0.23 18.53
CA LEU A 353 -1.68 0.29 18.71
C LEU A 353 -1.67 1.82 18.84
N SER A 354 -0.79 2.37 19.69
CA SER A 354 -0.66 3.82 19.87
C SER A 354 -0.18 4.53 18.60
N LEU A 355 0.83 3.99 17.91
CA LEU A 355 1.29 4.51 16.62
C LEU A 355 0.18 4.45 15.56
N GLY A 356 -0.60 3.37 15.54
CA GLY A 356 -1.76 3.24 14.67
C GLY A 356 -2.80 4.32 14.96
N LEU A 357 -3.13 4.55 16.23
CA LEU A 357 -4.09 5.58 16.64
C LEU A 357 -3.68 6.97 16.17
N LEU A 358 -2.42 7.35 16.38
CA LEU A 358 -1.86 8.61 15.90
C LEU A 358 -1.91 8.71 14.37
N GLY A 359 -1.47 7.65 13.68
CA GLY A 359 -1.47 7.57 12.22
C GLY A 359 -2.87 7.69 11.62
N GLY A 360 -3.85 6.96 12.14
CA GLY A 360 -5.25 7.00 11.68
C GLY A 360 -5.91 8.35 11.92
N TYR A 361 -5.64 8.98 13.06
CA TYR A 361 -6.11 10.35 13.34
C TYR A 361 -5.52 11.35 12.35
N MET A 362 -4.21 11.30 12.13
CA MET A 362 -3.54 12.23 11.21
C MET A 362 -3.92 11.98 9.75
N GLN A 363 -4.12 10.71 9.36
CA GLN A 363 -4.50 10.33 8.00
C GLN A 363 -5.80 11.02 7.55
N ILE A 364 -6.85 11.02 8.37
CA ILE A 364 -8.10 11.72 8.03
C ILE A 364 -7.88 13.23 7.90
N ASN A 365 -7.12 13.82 8.82
CA ASN A 365 -6.86 15.25 8.83
C ASN A 365 -6.05 15.69 7.60
N VAL A 366 -5.01 14.95 7.23
CA VAL A 366 -4.19 15.20 6.03
C VAL A 366 -5.03 15.11 4.77
N PHE A 367 -5.78 14.02 4.59
CA PHE A 367 -6.63 13.84 3.40
C PHE A 367 -7.67 14.95 3.28
N THR A 368 -8.31 15.31 4.40
CA THR A 368 -9.32 16.38 4.42
C THR A 368 -8.69 17.75 4.11
N TRP A 369 -7.49 18.01 4.63
CA TRP A 369 -6.79 19.27 4.38
C TRP A 369 -6.40 19.41 2.90
N ILE A 370 -5.83 18.36 2.30
CA ILE A 370 -5.52 18.32 0.85
C ILE A 370 -6.81 18.54 0.03
N GLN A 371 -7.89 17.84 0.35
CA GLN A 371 -9.18 17.95 -0.35
C GLN A 371 -9.79 19.36 -0.29
N ARG A 372 -9.58 20.11 0.79
CA ARG A 372 -10.09 21.47 0.95
C ARG A 372 -9.23 22.52 0.27
N ARG A 373 -7.92 22.27 0.17
CA ARG A 373 -6.96 23.21 -0.39
C ARG A 373 -6.86 23.13 -1.90
N ILE A 374 -7.04 21.94 -2.47
CA ILE A 374 -6.80 21.66 -3.88
C ILE A 374 -8.08 21.73 -4.68
N GLN A 375 -8.04 22.46 -5.79
CA GLN A 375 -9.18 22.60 -6.68
C GLN A 375 -9.58 21.24 -7.28
N PRO A 376 -10.89 20.94 -7.46
CA PRO A 376 -11.35 19.62 -7.87
C PRO A 376 -10.70 19.06 -9.14
N HIS A 377 -10.39 19.92 -10.11
CA HIS A 377 -9.77 19.51 -11.38
C HIS A 377 -8.28 19.15 -11.26
N MET A 378 -7.61 19.57 -10.18
CA MET A 378 -6.19 19.26 -9.91
C MET A 378 -6.01 18.13 -8.89
N MET A 379 -7.10 17.65 -8.28
CA MET A 379 -7.07 16.67 -7.18
C MET A 379 -6.34 15.38 -7.56
N GLY A 380 -6.59 14.85 -8.77
CA GLY A 380 -5.93 13.63 -9.25
C GLY A 380 -4.41 13.78 -9.33
N ARG A 381 -3.94 14.93 -9.82
CA ARG A 381 -2.50 15.25 -9.94
C ARG A 381 -1.83 15.37 -8.58
N ALA A 382 -2.48 16.07 -7.65
CA ALA A 382 -1.97 16.22 -6.29
C ALA A 382 -1.89 14.87 -5.56
N MET A 383 -2.93 14.04 -5.67
CA MET A 383 -2.97 12.72 -5.06
C MET A 383 -1.94 11.77 -5.68
N SER A 384 -1.63 11.88 -6.97
CA SER A 384 -0.54 11.12 -7.59
C SER A 384 0.82 11.47 -6.96
N ILE A 385 1.12 12.75 -6.73
CA ILE A 385 2.35 13.18 -6.07
C ILE A 385 2.38 12.71 -4.61
N PHE A 386 1.25 12.82 -3.90
CA PHE A 386 1.10 12.33 -2.54
C PHE A 386 1.35 10.81 -2.46
N MET A 387 0.77 10.03 -3.38
CA MET A 387 0.99 8.58 -3.44
C MET A 387 2.43 8.25 -3.83
N PHE A 388 3.07 9.02 -4.71
CA PHE A 388 4.48 8.85 -5.04
C PHE A 388 5.39 9.01 -3.81
N ILE A 389 5.12 9.99 -2.94
CA ILE A 389 5.86 10.15 -1.67
C ILE A 389 5.80 8.86 -0.85
N PHE A 390 4.60 8.37 -0.52
CA PHE A 390 4.46 7.25 0.41
C PHE A 390 4.70 5.87 -0.21
N MET A 391 4.44 5.70 -1.51
CA MET A 391 4.60 4.40 -2.19
C MET A 391 5.92 4.30 -2.95
N GLY A 392 6.50 5.43 -3.36
CA GLY A 392 7.73 5.49 -4.13
C GLY A 392 8.97 5.68 -3.31
N LEU A 393 8.92 6.47 -2.24
CA LEU A 393 10.09 6.66 -1.36
C LEU A 393 10.20 5.57 -0.30
N ALA A 394 9.10 4.96 0.13
CA ALA A 394 9.13 3.89 1.14
C ALA A 394 10.01 2.68 0.76
N PRO A 395 10.03 2.17 -0.48
CA PRO A 395 10.93 1.09 -0.88
C PRO A 395 12.41 1.48 -0.85
N LEU A 396 12.74 2.72 -1.25
CA LEU A 396 14.10 3.25 -1.14
C LEU A 396 14.51 3.35 0.34
N SER A 397 13.59 3.82 1.18
CA SER A 397 13.76 3.83 2.64
C SER A 397 13.95 2.42 3.20
N ALA A 398 13.22 1.42 2.71
CA ALA A 398 13.32 0.04 3.16
C ALA A 398 14.66 -0.58 2.76
N ALA A 399 15.11 -0.35 1.52
CA ALA A 399 16.42 -0.80 1.04
C ALA A 399 17.58 -0.19 1.85
N THR A 400 17.53 1.12 2.10
CA THR A 400 18.54 1.81 2.93
C THR A 400 18.51 1.33 4.38
N THR A 401 17.33 1.08 4.94
CA THR A 401 17.19 0.50 6.29
C THR A 401 17.80 -0.90 6.37
N GLY A 402 17.53 -1.77 5.39
CA GLY A 402 18.09 -3.11 5.33
C GLY A 402 19.63 -3.09 5.33
N TRP A 403 20.22 -2.15 4.58
CA TRP A 403 21.67 -1.92 4.62
C TRP A 403 22.15 -1.40 5.98
N ILE A 404 21.46 -0.42 6.58
CA ILE A 404 21.79 0.13 7.90
C ILE A 404 21.80 -0.96 8.98
N LEU A 405 20.86 -1.91 8.95
CA LEU A 405 20.80 -3.05 9.89
C LEU A 405 22.00 -4.01 9.81
N THR A 406 22.85 -3.90 8.78
CA THR A 406 24.14 -4.61 8.74
C THR A 406 25.22 -3.93 9.58
N LEU A 407 25.02 -2.65 9.91
CA LEU A 407 25.97 -1.79 10.61
C LEU A 407 25.53 -1.47 12.05
N VAL A 408 24.22 -1.48 12.31
CA VAL A 408 23.63 -1.12 13.61
C VAL A 408 22.65 -2.18 14.08
N SER A 409 22.46 -2.27 15.40
CA SER A 409 21.45 -3.18 15.96
C SER A 409 20.02 -2.69 15.70
N LEU A 410 19.06 -3.62 15.79
CA LEU A 410 17.64 -3.28 15.68
C LEU A 410 17.21 -2.21 16.70
N SER A 411 17.74 -2.28 17.93
CA SER A 411 17.49 -1.29 18.97
C SER A 411 18.03 0.08 18.59
N GLN A 412 19.24 0.15 18.03
CA GLN A 412 19.84 1.40 17.56
C GLN A 412 19.04 2.00 16.39
N LEU A 413 18.49 1.16 15.51
CA LEU A 413 17.63 1.62 14.42
C LEU A 413 16.34 2.26 14.94
N PHE A 414 15.65 1.63 15.90
CA PHE A 414 14.42 2.20 16.48
C PHE A 414 14.69 3.49 17.26
N VAL A 415 15.74 3.51 18.10
CA VAL A 415 16.12 4.71 18.84
C VAL A 415 16.54 5.84 17.90
N GLY A 416 17.40 5.54 16.93
CA GLY A 416 17.87 6.51 15.94
C GLY A 416 16.71 7.04 15.08
N GLY A 417 15.83 6.17 14.60
CA GLY A 417 14.65 6.56 13.83
C GLY A 417 13.68 7.43 14.64
N GLY A 418 13.45 7.08 15.91
CA GLY A 418 12.64 7.89 16.82
C GLY A 418 13.23 9.28 17.05
N ILE A 419 14.54 9.37 17.32
CA ILE A 419 15.26 10.63 17.49
C ILE A 419 15.21 11.47 16.20
N ILE A 420 15.49 10.88 15.04
CA ILE A 420 15.46 11.57 13.75
C ILE A 420 14.05 12.14 13.48
N LEU A 421 13.00 11.38 13.77
CA LEU A 421 11.63 11.85 13.58
C LEU A 421 11.30 13.05 14.50
N VAL A 422 11.70 13.00 15.78
CA VAL A 422 11.55 14.13 16.71
C VAL A 422 12.36 15.34 16.23
N LEU A 423 13.58 15.13 15.75
CA LEU A 423 14.43 16.19 15.22
C LEU A 423 13.81 16.83 13.97
N PHE A 424 13.26 16.05 13.05
CA PHE A 424 12.56 16.57 11.88
C PHE A 424 11.32 17.37 12.26
N ALA A 425 10.50 16.87 13.18
CA ALA A 425 9.33 17.59 13.68
C ALA A 425 9.73 18.92 14.35
N THR A 426 10.78 18.89 15.17
CA THR A 426 11.28 20.07 15.89
C THR A 426 11.92 21.08 14.94
N ALA A 427 12.76 20.63 14.00
CA ALA A 427 13.37 21.49 13.00
C ALA A 427 12.31 22.13 12.09
N ALA A 428 11.30 21.36 11.66
CA ALA A 428 10.17 21.90 10.91
C ALA A 428 9.38 22.93 11.74
N TYR A 429 9.19 22.70 13.04
CA TYR A 429 8.48 23.63 13.93
C TYR A 429 9.24 24.96 14.13
N LEU A 430 10.57 24.89 14.27
CA LEU A 430 11.42 26.05 14.56
C LEU A 430 11.77 26.86 13.31
N PHE A 431 12.06 26.20 12.18
CA PHE A 431 12.67 26.83 11.01
C PHE A 431 11.72 27.02 9.83
N THR A 432 10.46 26.55 9.91
CA THR A 432 9.50 26.67 8.81
C THR A 432 8.15 27.24 9.27
N PRO A 433 7.37 27.86 8.36
CA PRO A 433 6.02 28.32 8.69
C PRO A 433 4.99 27.18 8.71
N ILE A 434 5.41 25.90 8.77
CA ILE A 434 4.48 24.75 8.85
C ILE A 434 3.55 24.90 10.05
N ARG A 435 4.04 25.36 11.20
CA ARG A 435 3.24 25.53 12.43
C ARG A 435 2.01 26.43 12.26
N SER A 436 2.07 27.41 11.35
CA SER A 436 0.98 28.35 11.07
C SER A 436 0.04 27.89 9.97
N ILE A 437 0.23 26.68 9.41
CA ILE A 437 -0.65 26.16 8.36
C ILE A 437 -2.01 25.85 8.97
N THR A 438 -3.01 26.59 8.50
CA THR A 438 -4.39 26.48 8.95
C THR A 438 -5.11 25.30 8.32
N ALA A 439 -6.13 24.86 9.03
CA ALA A 439 -7.08 23.85 8.60
C ALA A 439 -7.98 24.25 7.41
N ASN A 440 -8.24 25.55 7.29
CA ASN A 440 -9.12 26.13 6.31
C ASN A 440 -8.26 26.70 5.17
N ALA A 441 -8.66 26.43 3.93
CA ALA A 441 -8.05 27.08 2.78
C ALA A 441 -8.46 28.56 2.81
N SER A 442 -7.47 29.44 3.00
CA SER A 442 -7.59 30.87 2.72
C SER A 442 -7.46 31.13 1.24
#